data_AF-A0A8J4U5H3-F1
#
_entry.id   AF-A0A8J4U5H3-F1
#
_cell.length_a   1.000
_cell.length_b   1.000
_cell.length_c   1.000
_cell.angle_alpha   90.00
_cell.angle_beta   90.00
_cell.angle_gamma   90.00
#
_symmetry.space_group_name_H-M   'P 1'
#
loop_
_entity.id
_entity.type
_entity.pdbx_description
1 polymer ?
#
loop_
_entity_poly.entity_id
_entity_poly.type
_entity_poly.pdbx_seq_one_letter_code
_entity_poly.pdbx_strand_id
1 'polypeptide(L)' 'FTGRLCSENIDDCNPKPCHHGVCKDGIAMFTCECELGWQGQICNQQYNECISDPCQNGGRCLDLVNNYQCICQPGTS' A
#
# COMPACT_ATOMS: atom_id res chain seq x y z
N PHE A 1 26.96 2.78 6.11
CA PHE A 1 27.91 1.65 6.01
C PHE A 1 28.40 1.24 7.39
N THR A 2 28.64 -0.06 7.59
CA THR A 2 29.14 -0.70 8.81
C THR A 2 30.39 -1.54 8.52
N GLY A 3 30.94 -2.18 9.55
CA GLY A 3 32.14 -3.02 9.48
C GLY A 3 33.45 -2.24 9.58
N ARG A 4 34.57 -2.95 9.79
CA ARG A 4 35.91 -2.36 10.01
C ARG A 4 36.43 -1.52 8.84
N LEU A 5 35.98 -1.84 7.62
CA LEU A 5 36.37 -1.16 6.40
C LEU A 5 35.28 -0.22 5.85
N CYS A 6 34.18 -0.02 6.59
CA CYS A 6 33.02 0.78 6.15
C CYS A 6 32.48 0.35 4.77
N SER A 7 32.56 -0.94 4.45
CA SER A 7 32.19 -1.50 3.14
C SER A 7 30.82 -2.17 3.12
N GLU A 8 30.26 -2.45 4.29
CA GLU A 8 28.98 -3.17 4.42
C GLU A 8 27.84 -2.16 4.46
N ASN A 9 26.77 -2.35 3.69
CA ASN A 9 25.59 -1.51 3.84
C ASN A 9 24.93 -1.75 5.20
N ILE A 10 24.31 -0.71 5.76
CA ILE A 10 23.45 -0.89 6.94
C ILE A 10 22.12 -1.45 6.41
N ASP A 11 21.58 -2.47 7.08
CA ASP A 11 20.28 -3.02 6.74
C ASP A 11 19.18 -2.04 7.19
N ASP A 12 18.71 -1.24 6.23
CA ASP A 12 17.65 -0.24 6.44
C ASP A 12 16.26 -0.89 6.55
N CYS A 13 16.16 -2.21 6.36
CA CYS A 13 14.94 -2.99 6.59
C CYS A 13 14.81 -3.51 8.03
N ASN A 14 15.71 -3.11 8.94
CA ASN A 14 15.66 -3.51 10.35
C ASN A 14 15.57 -2.29 11.29
N PRO A 15 14.48 -2.14 12.07
CA PRO A 15 13.31 -3.03 12.15
C PRO A 15 12.41 -2.93 10.90
N LYS A 16 11.67 -4.00 10.60
CA LYS A 16 10.80 -4.14 9.42
C LYS A 16 9.90 -2.91 9.23
N PRO A 17 10.20 -2.00 8.29
CA PRO A 17 9.51 -0.71 8.21
C PRO A 17 8.20 -0.78 7.42
N CYS A 18 8.07 -1.74 6.50
CA CYS A 18 6.89 -1.90 5.65
C CYS A 18 5.75 -2.62 6.40
N HIS A 19 4.54 -2.09 6.32
CA HIS A 19 3.35 -2.69 6.93
C HIS A 19 2.73 -3.79 6.04
N HIS A 20 2.31 -3.40 4.83
CA HIS A 20 1.69 -4.29 3.83
C HIS A 20 2.55 -4.37 2.58
N GLY A 21 3.76 -4.90 2.72
CA GLY A 21 4.72 -4.96 1.62
C GLY A 21 6.04 -5.60 1.98
N VAL A 22 6.88 -5.76 0.95
CA VAL A 22 8.23 -6.31 1.07
C VAL A 22 9.24 -5.17 1.14
N CYS A 23 10.08 -5.17 2.17
CA CYS A 23 11.17 -4.20 2.28
C CYS A 23 12.33 -4.58 1.36
N LYS A 24 12.87 -3.60 0.65
CA LYS A 24 14.09 -3.68 -0.14
C LYS A 24 15.13 -2.74 0.44
N ASP A 25 16.23 -3.34 0.88
CA ASP A 25 17.41 -2.60 1.34
C ASP A 25 18.09 -1.88 0.17
N GLY A 26 18.51 -0.65 0.42
CA GLY A 26 19.20 0.22 -0.53
C GLY A 26 20.29 1.01 0.16
N ILE A 27 21.07 1.81 -0.59
CA ILE A 27 22.20 2.53 0.00
C ILE A 27 21.69 3.72 0.84
N ALA A 28 21.75 3.58 2.17
CA ALA A 28 21.27 4.59 3.14
C ALA A 28 19.77 4.93 3.00
N MET A 29 18.99 4.00 2.44
CA MET A 29 17.56 4.12 2.27
C MET A 29 16.95 2.73 2.09
N PHE A 30 15.67 2.59 2.42
CA PHE A 30 14.88 1.43 2.04
C PHE A 30 13.76 1.84 1.08
N THR A 31 13.24 0.87 0.33
CA THR A 31 11.97 1.01 -0.38
C THR A 31 11.02 -0.11 0.02
N CYS A 32 9.73 0.18 0.06
CA CYS A 32 8.70 -0.84 0.28
C CYS A 32 7.98 -1.13 -1.03
N GLU A 33 7.95 -2.40 -1.43
CA GLU A 33 7.08 -2.88 -2.49
C GLU A 33 5.75 -3.29 -1.89
N CYS A 34 4.74 -2.43 -2.06
CA CYS A 34 3.44 -2.63 -1.46
C CYS A 34 2.68 -3.79 -2.09
N GLU A 35 1.95 -4.51 -1.25
CA GLU A 35 0.91 -5.45 -1.67
C GLU A 35 -0.18 -4.72 -2.46
N LEU A 36 -0.93 -5.47 -3.28
CA LEU A 36 -2.04 -4.90 -4.04
C LEU A 36 -3.08 -4.26 -3.10
N GLY A 37 -3.57 -3.08 -3.48
CA GLY A 37 -4.50 -2.30 -2.65
C GLY A 37 -3.84 -1.47 -1.55
N TRP A 38 -2.50 -1.44 -1.46
CA TRP A 38 -1.76 -0.61 -0.49
C TRP A 38 -0.81 0.36 -1.19
N GLN A 39 -0.57 1.49 -0.53
CA GLN A 39 0.24 2.61 -1.00
C GLN A 39 0.92 3.34 0.16
N GLY A 40 1.72 4.36 -0.20
CA GLY A 40 2.54 5.13 0.73
C GLY A 40 3.95 4.55 0.90
N GLN A 41 4.87 5.34 1.44
CA GLN A 41 6.29 4.99 1.55
C GLN A 41 6.53 3.69 2.34
N ILE A 42 5.67 3.38 3.31
CA ILE A 42 5.74 2.20 4.17
C ILE A 42 4.53 1.27 4.01
N CYS A 43 3.75 1.43 2.94
CA CYS A 43 2.57 0.62 2.64
C CYS A 43 1.55 0.60 3.79
N ASN A 44 1.31 1.75 4.40
CA ASN A 44 0.41 1.93 5.55
C ASN A 44 -0.93 2.57 5.18
N GLN A 45 -1.12 2.87 3.89
CA GLN A 45 -2.34 3.48 3.38
C GLN A 45 -2.98 2.51 2.41
N GLN A 46 -4.27 2.26 2.57
CA GLN A 46 -5.02 1.53 1.55
C GLN A 46 -5.22 2.45 0.34
N TYR A 47 -5.24 1.89 -0.86
CA TYR A 47 -5.79 2.58 -2.01
C TYR A 47 -7.28 2.83 -1.76
N ASN A 48 -7.84 3.89 -2.34
CA ASN A 48 -9.27 4.14 -2.27
C ASN A 48 -9.85 3.96 -3.66
N GLU A 49 -10.42 2.79 -3.90
CA GLU A 49 -11.01 2.35 -5.15
C GLU A 49 -12.29 3.12 -5.49
N CYS A 50 -12.88 3.82 -4.52
CA CYS A 50 -14.05 4.66 -4.72
C CYS A 50 -13.76 6.06 -5.25
N ILE A 51 -12.49 6.51 -5.32
CA ILE A 51 -12.13 7.87 -5.78
C ILE A 51 -12.63 8.20 -7.19
N SER A 52 -12.74 7.19 -8.06
CA SER A 52 -13.22 7.36 -9.44
C SER A 52 -14.73 7.35 -9.58
N ASP A 53 -15.48 7.30 -8.46
CA ASP A 53 -16.93 7.15 -8.41
C ASP A 53 -17.45 6.01 -9.33
N PRO A 54 -16.99 4.76 -9.13
CA PRO A 54 -17.29 3.66 -10.06
C PRO A 54 -18.77 3.20 -10.02
N CYS A 55 -19.51 3.55 -8.97
CA CYS A 55 -20.88 3.10 -8.78
C CYS A 55 -21.88 3.99 -9.53
N GLN A 56 -22.70 3.35 -10.38
CA GLN A 56 -23.70 4.03 -11.19
C GLN A 56 -25.06 4.12 -10.47
N ASN A 57 -25.99 4.86 -11.07
CA ASN A 57 -27.39 4.95 -10.64
C ASN A 57 -27.59 5.39 -9.18
N GLY A 58 -26.67 6.20 -8.65
CA GLY A 58 -26.72 6.66 -7.27
C GLY A 58 -26.39 5.59 -6.23
N GLY A 59 -25.74 4.48 -6.64
CA GLY A 59 -25.20 3.48 -5.72
C GLY A 59 -24.08 4.04 -4.86
N ARG A 60 -24.02 3.62 -3.58
CA ARG A 60 -22.95 4.02 -2.66
C ARG A 60 -21.75 3.09 -2.84
N CYS A 61 -20.57 3.66 -3.09
CA CYS A 61 -19.34 2.88 -3.14
C CYS A 61 -18.86 2.52 -1.73
N LEU A 62 -18.50 1.25 -1.54
CA LEU A 62 -17.80 0.73 -0.37
C LEU A 62 -16.38 0.36 -0.79
N ASP A 63 -15.42 1.02 -0.17
CA ASP A 63 -13.99 0.81 -0.36
C ASP A 63 -13.54 -0.51 0.29
N LEU A 64 -12.76 -1.33 -0.43
CA LEU A 64 -12.27 -2.64 0.02
C LEU A 64 -10.80 -2.81 -0.39
N VAL A 65 -10.08 -3.78 0.18
CA VAL A 65 -8.65 -3.94 -0.15
C VAL A 65 -8.51 -4.44 -1.57
N ASN A 66 -7.90 -3.62 -2.45
CA ASN A 66 -7.72 -3.93 -3.86
C ASN A 66 -9.05 -4.20 -4.59
N ASN A 67 -10.16 -3.64 -4.10
CA ASN A 67 -11.48 -3.89 -4.62
C ASN A 67 -12.47 -2.80 -4.18
N TYR A 68 -13.68 -2.81 -4.73
CA TYR A 68 -14.80 -2.02 -4.23
C TYR A 68 -16.11 -2.78 -4.37
N GLN A 69 -17.11 -2.39 -3.61
CA GLN A 69 -18.46 -2.91 -3.73
C GLN A 69 -19.46 -1.76 -3.86
N CYS A 70 -20.33 -1.84 -4.87
CA CYS A 70 -21.45 -0.91 -4.98
C CYS A 70 -22.64 -1.41 -4.17
N ILE A 71 -23.12 -0.56 -3.28
CA ILE A 71 -24.37 -0.77 -2.54
C ILE A 71 -25.47 -0.06 -3.32
N CYS A 72 -26.23 -0.85 -4.07
CA CYS A 72 -27.31 -0.37 -4.93
C CYS A 72 -28.49 0.17 -4.11
N GLN A 73 -29.21 1.14 -4.68
CA GLN A 73 -30.49 1.59 -4.13
C GLN A 73 -31.57 0.52 -4.37
N PRO A 74 -32.64 0.47 -3.55
CA PRO A 74 -33.78 -0.39 -3.81
C PRO A 74 -34.29 -0.22 -5.26
N GLY A 75 -34.47 -1.33 -5.98
CA GLY A 75 -34.90 -1.31 -7.38
C GLY A 75 -33.78 -1.18 -8.42
N THR A 76 -32.52 -1.14 -7.98
CA THR A 76 -31.33 -1.22 -8.85
C THR A 76 -30.47 -2.41 -8.41
N SER A 77 -29.90 -3.17 -9.35
CA SER A 77 -29.07 -4.35 -9.10
C SER A 77 -27.86 -4.36 -10.01
#